data_AF-A0A954HD46-F1
#
_entry.id   AF-A0A954HD46-F1
#
_cell.length_a   1.000
_cell.length_b   1.000
_cell.length_c   1.000
_cell.angle_alpha   90.00
_cell.angle_beta   90.00
_cell.angle_gamma   90.00
#
_symmetry.space_group_name_H-M   'P 1'
#
loop_
_entity.id
_entity.type
_entity.pdbx_description
1 polymer ?
#
loop_
_entity_poly.entity_id
_entity_poly.type
_entity_poly.pdbx_seq_one_letter_code
_entity_poly.pdbx_strand_id
1 'polypeptide(L)'
;DATPLGSTFSPALKGPAVGKNIEYTLSLPTEQLTPGQYYCSISIADVRTAGRRLFDSLSDVLPFEIHPQAVDARGWAKSWGVMRLPEMAVKPEGGSA
;
A
#
# COMPACT_ATOMS: atom_id res chain seq x y z
N ASP A 1 17.07 -4.02 6.34
CA ASP A 1 16.77 -2.58 6.38
C ASP A 1 15.29 -2.37 6.15
N ALA A 2 14.59 -1.75 7.11
CA ALA A 2 13.17 -1.42 7.03
C ALA A 2 12.90 -0.25 6.05
N THR A 3 13.70 -0.16 4.99
CA THR A 3 13.63 0.90 4.00
C THR A 3 12.43 0.63 3.09
N PRO A 4 11.51 1.59 2.91
CA PRO A 4 10.38 1.42 2.01
C PRO A 4 10.86 1.12 0.60
N LEU A 5 10.33 0.05 0.02
CA LEU A 5 10.63 -0.33 -1.36
C LEU A 5 9.90 0.54 -2.36
N GLY A 6 8.78 1.12 -1.97
CA GLY A 6 8.01 2.04 -2.79
C GLY A 6 6.82 2.61 -2.03
N SER A 7 6.20 3.63 -2.61
CA SER A 7 4.99 4.25 -2.09
C SER A 7 4.09 4.69 -3.24
N THR A 8 2.78 4.70 -3.02
CA THR A 8 1.79 5.26 -3.94
C THR A 8 0.70 5.97 -3.15
N PHE A 9 -0.10 6.76 -3.86
CA PHE A 9 -1.27 7.43 -3.29
C PHE A 9 -2.54 6.86 -3.92
N SER A 10 -3.60 6.76 -3.13
CA SER A 10 -4.93 6.63 -3.70
C SER A 10 -5.32 7.93 -4.43
N PRO A 11 -6.33 7.88 -5.30
CA PRO A 11 -7.13 9.06 -5.60
C PRO A 11 -7.67 9.71 -4.30
N ALA A 12 -8.06 10.98 -4.37
CA ALA A 12 -8.63 11.66 -3.22
C ALA A 12 -9.89 10.95 -2.72
N LEU A 13 -9.86 10.51 -1.46
CA LEU A 13 -10.99 9.81 -0.83
C LEU A 13 -11.83 10.78 -0.01
N LYS A 14 -13.13 10.49 0.09
CA LYS A 14 -14.05 11.27 0.92
C LYS A 14 -13.93 10.82 2.37
N GLY A 15 -13.60 11.76 3.26
CA GLY A 15 -13.62 11.47 4.70
C GLY A 15 -15.03 11.12 5.21
N PRO A 16 -15.14 10.33 6.28
CA PRO A 16 -16.43 10.02 6.89
C PRO A 16 -17.08 11.28 7.49
N ALA A 17 -18.41 11.23 7.64
CA ALA A 17 -19.13 12.21 8.45
C ALA A 17 -18.80 12.03 9.94
N VAL A 18 -19.01 13.07 10.75
CA VAL A 18 -18.79 13.00 12.21
C VAL A 18 -19.60 11.85 12.82
N GLY A 19 -18.93 10.97 13.57
CA GLY A 19 -19.55 9.81 14.22
C GLY A 19 -19.92 8.67 13.26
N LYS A 20 -19.43 8.69 12.01
CA LYS A 20 -19.63 7.62 11.03
C LYS A 20 -18.29 7.01 10.63
N ASN A 21 -18.35 5.77 10.15
CA ASN A 21 -17.22 5.06 9.58
C ASN A 21 -17.41 4.92 8.07
N ILE A 22 -16.31 4.86 7.34
CA ILE A 22 -16.29 4.52 5.92
C ILE A 22 -15.19 3.49 5.71
N GLU A 23 -15.49 2.45 4.95
CA GLU A 23 -14.56 1.35 4.65
C GLU A 23 -14.17 1.40 3.18
N TYR A 24 -12.87 1.17 2.94
CA TYR A 24 -12.27 1.20 1.61
C TYR A 24 -11.48 -0.08 1.39
N THR A 25 -11.72 -0.72 0.25
CA THR A 25 -10.89 -1.80 -0.27
C THR A 25 -9.87 -1.20 -1.23
N LEU A 26 -8.59 -1.39 -0.90
CA LEU A 26 -7.45 -0.92 -1.67
C LEU A 26 -6.83 -2.10 -2.43
N SER A 27 -6.69 -1.95 -3.74
CA SER A 27 -6.06 -2.95 -4.60
C SER A 27 -4.88 -2.35 -5.32
N LEU A 28 -3.70 -2.92 -5.10
CA LEU A 28 -2.47 -2.57 -5.79
C LEU A 28 -2.05 -3.74 -6.69
N PRO A 29 -2.00 -3.57 -8.03
CA PRO A 29 -1.38 -4.56 -8.88
C PRO A 29 0.10 -4.63 -8.50
N THR A 30 0.50 -5.73 -7.89
CA THR A 30 1.86 -5.93 -7.44
C THR A 30 2.64 -6.60 -8.56
N GLU A 31 3.69 -5.96 -9.06
CA GLU A 31 4.66 -6.63 -9.92
C GLU A 31 5.41 -7.71 -9.14
N GLN A 32 6.17 -8.56 -9.82
CA GLN A 32 6.89 -9.69 -9.21
C GLN A 32 7.90 -9.24 -8.14
N LEU A 33 7.43 -8.99 -6.92
CA LEU A 33 8.30 -8.74 -5.77
C LEU A 33 9.27 -9.92 -5.62
N THR A 34 10.53 -9.62 -5.30
CA THR A 34 11.50 -10.67 -4.99
C THR A 34 11.02 -11.54 -3.85
N PRO A 35 11.44 -12.80 -3.77
CA PRO A 35 11.14 -13.59 -2.59
C PRO A 35 11.68 -12.96 -1.32
N GLY A 36 10.89 -12.94 -0.26
CA GLY A 36 11.25 -12.31 1.00
C GLY A 36 10.05 -11.91 1.85
N GLN A 37 10.35 -11.37 3.02
CA GLN A 37 9.36 -10.84 3.95
C GLN A 37 9.16 -9.34 3.75
N TYR A 38 7.90 -8.94 3.74
CA TYR A 38 7.45 -7.58 3.44
C TYR A 38 6.43 -7.12 4.47
N TYR A 39 6.32 -5.81 4.60
CA TYR A 39 5.32 -5.15 5.42
C TYR A 39 4.78 -3.96 4.65
N CYS A 40 3.53 -3.61 4.91
CA CYS A 40 2.91 -2.41 4.37
C CYS A 40 2.89 -1.31 5.43
N SER A 41 2.90 -0.06 4.98
CA SER A 41 2.58 1.10 5.82
C SER A 41 1.38 1.81 5.21
N ILE A 42 0.46 2.26 6.05
CA ILE A 42 -0.75 2.96 5.63
C ILE A 42 -0.78 4.31 6.33
N SER A 43 -0.98 5.37 5.57
CA SER A 43 -1.09 6.74 6.10
C SER A 43 -2.33 7.44 5.54
N ILE A 44 -3.00 8.19 6.40
CA ILE A 44 -4.12 9.05 6.03
C ILE A 44 -3.62 10.49 6.10
N ALA A 45 -3.74 11.22 4.98
CA ALA A 45 -3.15 12.54 4.85
C ALA A 45 -4.08 13.53 4.14
N ASP A 46 -3.87 14.82 4.37
CA ASP A 46 -4.60 15.88 3.68
C ASP A 46 -4.08 16.05 2.25
N VAL A 47 -4.94 15.75 1.28
CA VAL A 47 -4.69 15.92 -0.16
C VAL A 47 -4.29 17.37 -0.49
N ARG A 48 -4.87 18.37 0.18
CA ARG A 48 -4.58 19.80 -0.09
C ARG A 48 -3.14 20.17 0.26
N THR A 49 -2.51 19.40 1.12
CA THR A 49 -1.13 19.62 1.56
C THR A 49 -0.12 18.72 0.84
N ALA A 50 -0.56 17.98 -0.18
CA ALA A 50 0.24 16.96 -0.86
C ALA A 50 0.87 15.96 0.13
N GLY A 51 0.11 15.58 1.16
CA GLY A 51 0.57 14.62 2.17
C GLY A 51 1.47 15.20 3.28
N ARG A 52 1.76 16.51 3.29
CA ARG A 52 2.56 17.14 4.37
C ARG A 52 1.87 17.10 5.72
N ARG A 53 0.53 17.16 5.74
CA ARG A 53 -0.26 17.01 6.94
C ARG A 53 -0.79 15.58 7.02
N LEU A 54 -0.24 14.81 7.94
CA LEU A 54 -0.69 13.47 8.29
C LEU A 54 -1.78 13.57 9.36
N PHE A 55 -2.88 12.85 9.17
CA PHE A 55 -3.90 12.65 10.19
C PHE A 55 -3.57 11.42 11.03
N ASP A 56 -3.15 10.34 10.37
CA ASP A 56 -2.75 9.10 11.02
C ASP A 56 -1.75 8.35 10.13
N SER A 57 -0.92 7.52 10.73
CA SER A 57 0.04 6.67 10.02
C SER A 57 0.38 5.44 10.85
N LEU A 58 0.17 4.27 10.24
CA LEU A 58 0.52 2.97 10.79
C LEU A 58 1.64 2.36 9.93
N SER A 59 2.76 2.02 10.57
CA SER A 59 3.86 1.28 9.94
C SER A 59 3.79 -0.20 10.29
N ASP A 60 4.47 -1.02 9.49
CA ASP A 60 4.64 -2.46 9.73
C ASP A 60 3.32 -3.23 9.85
N VAL A 61 2.29 -2.75 9.15
CA VAL A 61 0.98 -3.41 9.08
C VAL A 61 0.96 -4.44 7.97
N LEU A 62 0.15 -5.48 8.12
CA LEU A 62 -0.04 -6.54 7.12
C LEU A 62 1.28 -7.21 6.68
N PRO A 63 1.95 -7.95 7.58
CA PRO A 63 3.11 -8.74 7.19
C PRO A 63 2.73 -9.78 6.14
N PHE A 64 3.53 -9.89 5.08
CA PHE A 64 3.35 -10.91 4.05
C PHE A 64 4.69 -11.42 3.52
N GLU A 65 4.68 -12.63 2.95
CA GLU A 65 5.86 -13.25 2.38
C GLU A 65 5.62 -13.57 0.90
N ILE A 66 6.64 -13.31 0.09
CA ILE A 66 6.67 -13.70 -1.32
C ILE A 66 7.62 -14.88 -1.43
N HIS A 67 7.14 -15.98 -2.01
CA HIS A 67 7.93 -17.17 -2.24
C HIS A 67 8.32 -17.29 -3.71
N PRO A 68 9.49 -17.87 -4.04
CA PRO A 68 9.85 -18.10 -5.42
C PRO A 68 8.86 -19.09 -6.04
N GLN A 69 8.32 -18.76 -7.22
CA GLN A 69 7.66 -19.77 -8.03
C GLN A 69 8.72 -20.77 -8.51
N ALA A 70 8.45 -22.06 -8.34
CA ALA A 70 9.41 -23.16 -8.58
C ALA A 70 10.02 -23.20 -10.00
N VAL A 71 9.52 -22.38 -10.93
CA VAL A 71 9.90 -22.38 -12.34
C VAL A 71 11.02 -21.38 -12.68
N ASP A 72 11.34 -20.40 -11.82
CA ASP A 72 12.18 -19.27 -12.25
C ASP A 72 13.24 -18.81 -11.23
N ALA A 73 14.07 -19.74 -10.76
CA ALA A 73 15.16 -19.43 -9.82
C ALA A 73 16.34 -18.65 -10.44
N ARG A 74 16.34 -18.36 -11.75
CA ARG A 74 17.50 -17.82 -12.48
C ARG A 74 17.45 -16.32 -12.80
N GLY A 75 16.34 -15.63 -12.53
CA GLY A 75 16.14 -14.23 -12.95
C GLY A 75 16.05 -13.17 -11.86
N TRP A 76 16.08 -13.53 -10.57
CA TRP A 76 15.81 -12.58 -9.50
C TRP A 76 17.02 -11.70 -9.19
N ALA A 77 16.89 -10.39 -9.40
CA ALA A 77 17.83 -9.41 -8.86
C ALA A 77 17.76 -9.45 -7.32
N LYS A 78 18.91 -9.41 -6.63
CA LYS A 78 19.00 -9.42 -5.15
C LYS A 78 18.25 -8.27 -4.47
N SER A 79 17.92 -7.22 -5.21
CA SER A 79 17.18 -6.05 -4.74
C SER A 79 16.60 -5.29 -5.92
N TRP A 80 15.42 -4.70 -5.76
CA TRP A 80 14.79 -3.85 -6.77
C TRP A 80 15.30 -2.39 -6.79
N GLY A 81 15.95 -1.93 -5.72
CA GLY A 81 16.12 -0.49 -5.48
C GLY A 81 14.79 0.17 -5.13
N VAL A 82 14.68 1.49 -5.28
CA VAL A 82 13.42 2.21 -5.04
C VAL A 82 12.48 1.99 -6.23
N MET A 83 11.32 1.40 -5.96
CA MET A 83 10.25 1.17 -6.94
C MET A 83 9.19 2.25 -6.87
N ARG A 84 8.72 2.70 -8.03
CA ARG A 84 7.46 3.43 -8.12
C ARG A 84 6.34 2.40 -8.24
N LEU A 85 5.47 2.36 -7.24
CA LEU A 85 4.29 1.50 -7.25
C LEU A 85 3.26 2.06 -8.26
N PRO A 86 2.47 1.19 -8.93
CA PRO A 86 1.43 1.64 -9.85
C PRO A 86 0.32 2.40 -9.12
N GLU A 87 -0.61 2.95 -9.91
CA GLU A 87 -1.79 3.58 -9.35
C GLU A 87 -2.65 2.54 -8.61
N MET A 88 -3.09 2.91 -7.41
CA MET A 88 -3.89 2.07 -6.54
C MET A 88 -5.37 2.20 -6.89
N ALA A 89 -6.04 1.08 -7.12
CA ALA A 89 -7.48 1.06 -7.29
C ALA A 89 -8.18 1.09 -5.92
N VAL A 90 -9.25 1.87 -5.82
CA VAL A 90 -10.01 2.02 -4.58
C VAL A 90 -11.49 1.73 -4.82
N LYS A 91 -12.08 0.91 -3.95
CA LYS A 91 -13.51 0.62 -3.96
C LYS A 91 -14.10 0.91 -2.58
N PRO A 92 -15.16 1.74 -2.46
CA PRO A 92 -15.88 1.86 -1.21
C PRO A 92 -16.63 0.54 -0.92
N GLU A 93 -16.47 0.02 0.29
CA GLU A 93 -17.35 -1.02 0.81
C GLU A 93 -18.66 -0.33 1.19
N GLY A 94 -19.79 -0.80 0.66
CA GLY A 94 -21.09 -0.21 0.98
C GLY A 94 -21.37 -0.39 2.47
N GLY A 95 -21.27 0.69 3.25
CA GLY A 95 -21.60 0.65 4.67
C GLY A 95 -23.06 0.32 4.86
N SER A 96 -23.36 -0.80 5.51
CA SER A 96 -24.69 -1.04 6.08
C SER A 96 -24.94 0.03 7.15
N ALA A 97 -26.08 0.70 7.02
CA ALA A 97 -26.50 1.83 7.85
C ALA A 97 -26.81 1.44 9.30
#